data_AF-A0A2K3J6I3-F1
#
_entry.id   AF-A0A2K3J6I3-F1
#
_cell.length_a   1.000
_cell.length_b   1.000
_cell.length_c   1.000
_cell.angle_alpha   90.00
_cell.angle_beta   90.00
_cell.angle_gamma   90.00
#
_symmetry.space_group_name_H-M   'P 1'
#
loop_
_entity.id
_entity.type
_entity.pdbx_description
1 polymer ?
#
loop_
_entity_poly.entity_id
_entity_poly.type
_entity_poly.pdbx_seq_one_letter_code
_entity_poly.pdbx_strand_id
1 'polypeptide(L)'
;MKECVECGKKLRIIEGYRHPVMGKDHLLCKNCFDTVSASVEKYQEFLSQYNGFFKKETSVTEDIQKIEKNIVKSIEKIQNRVRNILTKKASQNNNEVSFAFH
;
A
#
# COMPACT_ATOMS: atom_id res chain seq x y z
N MET A 1 -32.53 26.95 -15.33
CA MET A 1 -33.19 25.65 -15.51
C MET A 1 -32.09 24.64 -15.78
N LYS A 2 -32.00 23.55 -15.02
CA LYS A 2 -30.99 22.51 -15.24
C LYS A 2 -31.60 21.37 -16.05
N GLU A 3 -30.78 20.62 -16.77
CA GLU A 3 -31.23 19.52 -17.62
C GLU A 3 -30.62 18.21 -17.14
N CYS A 4 -31.34 17.11 -17.38
CA CYS A 4 -30.83 15.76 -17.15
C CYS A 4 -29.69 15.48 -18.13
N VAL A 5 -28.50 15.13 -17.63
CA VAL A 5 -27.33 14.85 -18.49
C VAL A 5 -27.53 13.61 -19.38
N GLU A 6 -28.36 12.66 -18.97
CA GLU A 6 -28.58 11.41 -19.72
C GLU A 6 -29.64 11.53 -20.83
N CYS A 7 -30.72 12.30 -20.60
CA CYS A 7 -31.86 12.32 -21.51
C CYS A 7 -32.27 13.73 -21.98
N GLY A 8 -31.57 14.78 -21.55
CA GLY A 8 -31.88 16.17 -21.91
C GLY A 8 -33.17 16.71 -21.32
N LYS A 9 -33.89 15.94 -20.49
CA LYS A 9 -35.13 16.41 -19.85
C LYS A 9 -34.86 17.62 -18.97
N LYS A 10 -35.62 18.69 -19.18
CA LYS A 10 -35.61 19.89 -18.34
C LYS A 10 -36.10 19.55 -16.93
N LEU A 11 -35.31 19.89 -15.93
CA LEU A 11 -35.57 19.63 -14.52
C LEU A 11 -36.11 20.90 -13.86
N ARG A 12 -37.20 20.76 -13.10
CA ARG A 12 -37.64 21.81 -12.16
C ARG A 12 -36.68 21.85 -10.97
N ILE A 13 -36.70 22.95 -10.21
CA ILE A 13 -35.72 23.26 -9.14
C ILE A 13 -35.56 22.11 -8.13
N ILE A 14 -36.60 21.28 -7.93
CA ILE A 14 -36.67 20.23 -6.92
C ILE A 14 -36.56 18.81 -7.52
N GLU A 15 -36.46 18.67 -8.85
CA GLU A 15 -36.59 17.36 -9.54
C GLU A 15 -35.25 16.76 -9.99
N GLY A 16 -34.12 17.38 -9.64
CA GLY A 16 -32.78 16.97 -10.05
C GLY A 16 -32.03 16.16 -8.99
N TYR A 17 -31.69 14.92 -9.33
CA TYR A 17 -30.85 14.03 -8.52
C TYR A 17 -29.40 14.15 -8.96
N ARG A 18 -28.44 14.04 -8.03
CA ARG A 18 -27.01 14.08 -8.37
C ARG A 18 -26.60 12.80 -9.08
N HIS A 19 -25.76 12.91 -10.11
CA HIS A 19 -25.25 11.75 -10.81
C HIS A 19 -24.32 10.94 -9.87
N PRO A 20 -24.56 9.62 -9.66
CA PRO A 20 -23.81 8.83 -8.68
C PRO A 20 -22.32 8.68 -9.02
N VAL A 21 -21.97 8.68 -10.32
CA VAL A 21 -20.57 8.65 -10.80
C VAL A 21 -19.96 10.04 -11.05
N MET A 22 -20.64 10.91 -11.81
CA MET A 22 -20.10 12.21 -12.22
C MET A 22 -20.23 13.33 -11.16
N GLY A 23 -20.93 13.08 -10.05
CA GLY A 23 -20.98 13.96 -8.89
C GLY A 23 -21.96 15.14 -9.00
N LYS A 24 -21.72 16.17 -8.18
CA LYS A 24 -22.66 17.26 -7.86
C LYS A 24 -23.00 18.22 -9.02
N ASP A 25 -22.13 18.28 -10.02
CA ASP A 25 -22.27 19.21 -11.15
C ASP A 25 -23.18 18.64 -12.25
N HIS A 26 -23.45 17.33 -12.20
CA HIS A 26 -24.28 16.61 -13.15
C HIS A 26 -25.58 16.16 -12.48
N LEU A 27 -26.71 16.51 -13.12
CA LEU A 27 -28.03 16.16 -12.60
C LEU A 27 -28.75 15.17 -13.50
N LEU A 28 -29.59 14.36 -12.88
CA LEU A 28 -30.44 13.35 -13.50
C LEU A 28 -31.90 13.59 -13.14
N CYS A 29 -32.80 13.29 -14.07
CA CYS A 29 -34.20 13.06 -13.71
C CYS A 29 -34.31 11.74 -12.93
N LYS A 30 -35.41 11.58 -12.18
CA LYS A 30 -35.66 10.37 -11.37
C LYS A 30 -35.42 9.06 -12.12
N ASN A 31 -36.03 8.90 -13.30
CA ASN A 31 -35.94 7.65 -14.06
C ASN A 31 -34.49 7.33 -14.49
N CYS A 32 -33.73 8.35 -14.91
CA CYS A 32 -32.33 8.19 -15.26
C CYS A 32 -31.48 7.89 -14.02
N PHE A 33 -31.77 8.54 -12.89
CA PHE A 33 -31.10 8.26 -11.62
C PHE A 33 -31.29 6.81 -11.18
N ASP A 34 -32.52 6.30 -11.22
CA ASP A 34 -32.83 4.92 -10.85
C ASP A 34 -32.07 3.92 -11.74
N THR A 35 -32.04 4.19 -13.05
CA THR A 35 -31.35 3.34 -14.05
C THR A 35 -29.82 3.34 -13.86
N VAL A 36 -29.23 4.52 -13.69
CA VAL A 36 -27.78 4.66 -13.49
C VAL A 36 -27.38 4.06 -12.14
N SER A 37 -28.15 4.31 -11.08
CA SER A 37 -27.86 3.78 -9.74
C SER A 37 -27.89 2.26 -9.72
N ALA A 38 -28.89 1.63 -10.34
CA ALA A 38 -28.95 0.18 -10.46
C ALA A 38 -27.74 -0.41 -11.22
N SER A 39 -27.24 0.30 -12.25
CA SER A 39 -26.03 -0.11 -12.98
C SER A 39 -24.78 0.01 -12.10
N VAL A 40 -24.67 1.10 -11.33
CA VAL A 40 -23.55 1.33 -10.40
C VAL A 40 -23.54 0.29 -9.29
N GLU A 41 -24.69 -0.02 -8.70
CA GLU A 41 -24.82 -1.03 -7.66
C GLU A 41 -24.40 -2.42 -8.16
N LYS A 42 -24.85 -2.84 -9.34
CA LYS A 42 -24.41 -4.10 -9.95
C LYS A 42 -22.91 -4.15 -10.20
N TYR A 43 -22.33 -3.04 -10.65
CA TYR A 43 -20.89 -2.95 -10.87
C TYR A 43 -20.11 -3.02 -9.55
N GLN A 44 -20.60 -2.35 -8.50
CA GLN A 44 -20.03 -2.44 -7.15
C GLN A 44 -20.12 -3.86 -6.59
N GLU A 45 -21.26 -4.55 -6.78
CA GLU A 45 -21.44 -5.93 -6.37
C GLU A 45 -20.45 -6.85 -7.11
N PHE A 46 -20.30 -6.69 -8.42
CA PHE A 46 -19.29 -7.40 -9.20
C PHE A 46 -17.88 -7.16 -8.66
N LEU A 47 -17.48 -5.90 -8.46
CA LEU A 47 -16.15 -5.57 -7.91
C LEU A 47 -15.93 -6.10 -6.50
N SER A 48 -16.98 -6.14 -5.67
CA SER A 48 -16.89 -6.63 -4.29
C SER A 48 -16.42 -8.09 -4.22
N GLN A 49 -16.76 -8.90 -5.22
CA GLN A 49 -16.28 -10.29 -5.37
C GLN A 49 -14.77 -10.37 -5.63
N TYR A 50 -14.18 -9.30 -6.15
CA TYR A 50 -12.74 -9.18 -6.44
C TYR A 50 -11.99 -8.31 -5.42
N ASN A 51 -12.64 -7.86 -4.34
CA ASN A 51 -11.98 -7.04 -3.31
C ASN A 51 -10.73 -7.71 -2.72
N GLY A 52 -10.68 -9.05 -2.64
CA GLY A 52 -9.47 -9.78 -2.21
C GLY A 52 -8.32 -9.73 -3.22
N PHE A 53 -8.61 -9.50 -4.51
CA PHE A 53 -7.62 -9.41 -5.58
C PHE A 53 -6.99 -8.00 -5.67
N PHE A 54 -7.78 -6.96 -5.39
CA PHE A 54 -7.33 -5.56 -5.37
C PHE A 54 -6.80 -5.10 -4.01
N LYS A 55 -7.16 -5.75 -2.90
CA LYS A 55 -6.57 -5.55 -1.56
C LYS A 55 -5.23 -6.27 -1.38
N LYS A 56 -4.42 -6.39 -2.43
CA LYS A 56 -3.00 -6.67 -2.24
C LYS A 56 -2.32 -5.34 -1.90
N GLU A 57 -2.69 -4.77 -0.76
CA GLU A 57 -1.77 -3.88 -0.06
C GLU A 57 -0.53 -4.73 0.15
N THR A 58 0.58 -4.40 -0.52
CA THR A 58 1.90 -4.87 -0.09
C THR A 58 1.97 -4.45 1.37
N SER A 59 1.79 -5.44 2.26
CA SER A 59 1.55 -5.10 3.65
C SER A 59 2.77 -4.34 4.12
N VAL A 60 2.57 -3.13 4.66
CA VAL A 60 3.66 -2.34 5.24
C VAL A 60 4.48 -3.21 6.21
N THR A 61 3.83 -4.18 6.83
CA THR A 61 4.38 -5.28 7.62
C THR A 61 5.41 -6.14 6.86
N GLU A 62 5.15 -6.58 5.62
CA GLU A 62 6.11 -7.36 4.81
C GLU A 62 7.37 -6.54 4.47
N ASP A 63 7.20 -5.26 4.14
CA ASP A 63 8.33 -4.37 3.85
C ASP A 63 9.16 -4.09 5.12
N ILE A 64 8.50 -3.85 6.26
CA ILE A 64 9.16 -3.71 7.57
C ILE A 64 9.94 -4.99 7.92
N GLN A 65 9.33 -6.17 7.77
CA GLN A 65 10.00 -7.45 8.03
C GLN A 65 11.21 -7.67 7.12
N LYS A 66 11.15 -7.22 5.87
CA LYS A 66 12.27 -7.32 4.93
C LYS A 66 13.41 -6.38 5.33
N ILE A 67 13.09 -5.17 5.77
CA ILE A 67 14.06 -4.20 6.29
C ILE A 67 14.73 -4.74 7.56
N GLU A 68 13.95 -5.25 8.52
CA GLU A 68 14.46 -5.86 9.75
C GLU A 68 15.44 -7.00 9.48
N LYS A 69 15.08 -7.94 8.59
CA LYS A 69 15.95 -9.06 8.21
C LYS A 69 17.28 -8.58 7.61
N ASN A 70 17.28 -7.50 6.85
CA ASN A 70 18.51 -6.94 6.27
C ASN A 70 19.40 -6.25 7.30
N ILE A 71 18.79 -5.55 8.27
CA ILE A 71 19.52 -4.91 9.38
C ILE A 71 20.18 -5.97 10.25
N VAL A 72 19.44 -7.02 10.66
CA VAL A 72 19.98 -8.11 11.50
C VAL A 72 21.16 -8.80 10.82
N LYS A 73 21.04 -9.17 9.54
CA LYS A 73 22.15 -9.77 8.76
C LYS A 73 23.39 -8.87 8.71
N SER A 74 23.19 -7.56 8.66
CA SER A 74 24.29 -6.59 8.61
C SER A 74 25.00 -6.49 9.97
N ILE A 75 24.24 -6.49 11.07
CA ILE A 75 24.77 -6.51 12.44
C ILE A 75 25.57 -7.80 12.68
N GLU A 76 25.05 -8.96 12.31
CA GLU A 76 25.75 -10.25 12.45
C GLU A 76 27.09 -10.26 11.70
N LYS A 77 27.11 -9.71 10.48
CA LYS A 77 28.36 -9.56 9.70
C LYS A 77 29.37 -8.67 10.41
N ILE A 78 28.93 -7.55 11.00
CA ILE A 78 29.80 -6.64 11.76
C ILE A 78 30.34 -7.36 13.01
N GLN A 79 29.48 -8.03 13.77
CA GLN A 79 29.88 -8.78 14.97
C GLN A 79 30.91 -9.86 14.64
N ASN A 80 30.72 -10.61 13.56
CA ASN A 80 31.68 -11.62 13.12
C ASN A 80 33.03 -11.00 12.70
N ARG A 81 33.02 -9.84 12.02
CA ARG A 81 34.25 -9.10 11.69
C ARG A 81 34.99 -8.64 12.94
N VAL A 82 34.28 -8.05 13.90
CA VAL A 82 34.85 -7.60 15.18
C VAL A 82 35.44 -8.78 15.95
N ARG A 83 34.70 -9.87 16.07
CA ARG A 83 35.17 -11.10 16.73
C ARG A 83 36.45 -11.62 16.07
N ASN A 84 36.50 -11.69 14.74
CA ASN A 84 37.69 -12.14 14.00
C ASN A 84 38.89 -11.20 14.17
N ILE A 85 38.68 -9.89 14.32
CA ILE A 85 39.77 -8.94 14.59
C ILE A 85 40.30 -9.14 16.02
N LEU A 86 39.40 -9.31 17.00
CA LEU A 86 39.78 -9.53 18.40
C LEU A 86 40.55 -10.84 18.57
N THR A 87 40.11 -11.94 17.93
CA THR A 87 40.81 -13.22 17.99
C THR A 87 42.17 -13.16 17.30
N LYS A 88 42.29 -12.48 16.14
CA LYS A 88 43.58 -12.26 15.48
C LYS A 88 44.54 -11.44 16.35
N LYS A 89 44.08 -10.35 16.97
CA LYS A 89 44.91 -9.55 17.89
C LYS A 89 45.36 -10.34 19.12
N ALA A 90 44.46 -11.16 19.70
CA ALA A 90 44.83 -12.03 20.82
C ALA A 90 45.91 -13.06 20.42
N SER A 91 45.81 -13.63 19.21
CA SER A 91 46.83 -14.57 18.72
C SER A 91 48.18 -13.91 18.40
N GLN A 92 48.20 -12.65 17.97
CA GLN A 92 49.44 -11.90 17.71
C GLN A 92 50.13 -11.47 19.02
N ASN A 93 49.37 -10.98 19.99
CA ASN A 93 49.92 -10.60 21.30
C ASN A 93 50.56 -11.80 22.03
N ASN A 94 50.01 -13.01 21.89
CA ASN A 94 50.60 -14.21 22.48
C ASN A 94 51.92 -14.63 21.80
N ASN A 95 52.10 -14.30 20.52
CA ASN A 95 53.34 -14.60 19.79
C ASN A 95 54.44 -13.58 20.11
N GLU A 96 54.12 -12.30 20.32
CA GLU A 96 55.11 -11.28 20.71
C GLU A 96 55.62 -11.47 22.15
N VAL A 97 54.76 -11.87 23.09
CA VAL A 97 55.18 -12.17 24.46
C VAL A 97 56.10 -13.39 24.53
N SER A 98 55.96 -14.36 23.61
CA SER A 98 56.85 -15.53 23.55
C SER A 98 58.25 -15.24 22.98
N PHE A 99 58.42 -14.17 22.19
CA PHE A 99 59.71 -13.77 21.61
C PHE A 99 60.52 -12.83 22.50
N ALA A 100 59.92 -12.23 23.53
CA ALA A 100 60.59 -11.34 24.48
C ALA A 100 61.30 -12.08 25.65
N PHE A 101 61.19 -13.41 25.71
CA PHE A 101 61.77 -14.25 26.77
C PHE A 101 62.84 -15.24 26.28
N HIS A 102 63.41 -15.05 25.08
CA HIS A 102 64.57 -15.80 24.60
C HIS A 102 65.77 -14.88 24.36
#